data_AF-A0A317GXB8-F1
#
_entry.id   AF-A0A317GXB8-F1
#
_cell.length_a   1.000
_cell.length_b   1.000
_cell.length_c   1.000
_cell.angle_alpha   90.00
_cell.angle_beta   90.00
_cell.angle_gamma   90.00
#
_symmetry.space_group_name_H-M   'P 1'
#
loop_
_entity.id
_entity.type
_entity.pdbx_description
1 polymer ?
#
loop_
_entity_poly.entity_id
_entity_poly.type
_entity_poly.pdbx_seq_one_letter_code
_entity_poly.pdbx_strand_id
1 'polypeptide(L)'
;MSDPSTGLIERAAALSRFARRLLVHPPRLFEPSSVADPCDRSRIRAMLGAVTASDQHTLARVLRQVRQAVLLHTIVRDLNGLATLAEVFDTVTALAEESLQCASRHLEGWLRQSFGTPRAVSSGLPLSLVVVGMGKLGGQELNVSSDVDLVLLYPEEGHTDGTRSIENQDFFTRLARQLIGALAEYTEDGHVFRVDMRLRPYGDSGPLTMSYDALEAYLQTQGREWERYAWVKARVIGASPCPTLDNLITPFVYRRHLDYSAIASLRSLHAQIRAEVTRRDLHDNIKLGPGGIREVEFVTQMFQLVRGGRDADLRVRPTLAALRALENRRVLPDEAVRQLSDAYRYLRNLEHRLQYLDDQQTQT
;
A
#
# COMPACT_ATOMS: atom_id res chain seq x y z
N MET A 1 25.22 27.72 19.98
CA MET A 1 23.77 27.63 19.77
C MET A 1 23.48 26.17 19.46
N SER A 2 22.64 25.51 20.24
CA SER A 2 22.20 24.14 19.93
C SER A 2 21.52 24.13 18.56
N ASP A 3 21.83 23.15 17.71
CA ASP A 3 21.15 22.97 16.42
C ASP A 3 19.63 22.85 16.69
N PRO A 4 18.77 23.69 16.06
CA PRO A 4 17.32 23.62 16.24
C PRO A 4 16.73 22.24 15.98
N SER A 5 17.40 21.39 15.20
CA SER A 5 17.01 19.99 14.99
C SER A 5 17.04 19.16 16.29
N THR A 6 17.92 19.49 17.23
CA THR A 6 18.15 18.71 18.46
C THR A 6 16.90 18.73 19.35
N GLY A 7 16.30 19.91 19.55
CA GLY A 7 15.10 20.04 20.39
C GLY A 7 13.87 19.33 19.80
N LEU A 8 13.76 19.31 18.46
CA LEU A 8 12.68 18.58 17.77
C LEU A 8 12.82 17.06 17.97
N ILE A 9 14.04 16.54 17.87
CA ILE A 9 14.36 15.13 18.05
C ILE A 9 14.12 14.69 19.50
N GLU A 10 14.57 15.48 20.48
CA GLU A 10 14.35 15.21 21.90
C GLU A 10 12.85 15.14 22.24
N ARG A 11 12.05 16.08 21.72
CA ARG A 11 10.60 16.06 21.91
C ARG A 11 9.96 14.82 21.30
N ALA A 12 10.37 14.43 20.09
CA ALA A 12 9.87 13.21 19.45
C ALA A 12 10.22 11.95 20.25
N ALA A 13 11.45 11.86 20.78
CA ALA A 13 11.90 10.76 21.62
C ALA A 13 11.16 10.67 22.96
N ALA A 14 10.71 11.81 23.52
CA ALA A 14 9.89 11.85 24.72
C ALA A 14 8.47 11.28 24.49
N LEU A 15 7.95 11.43 23.27
CA LEU A 15 6.59 11.05 22.88
C LEU A 15 6.49 9.68 22.20
N SER A 16 7.62 9.15 21.68
CA SER A 16 7.68 7.86 20.97
C SER A 16 8.79 6.99 21.54
N ARG A 17 8.42 5.85 22.15
CA ARG A 17 9.40 4.87 22.63
C ARG A 17 10.16 4.24 21.47
N PHE A 18 9.51 4.08 20.32
CA PHE A 18 10.15 3.63 19.09
C PHE A 18 11.26 4.59 18.63
N ALA A 19 10.98 5.90 18.49
CA ALA A 19 11.99 6.89 18.12
C ALA A 19 13.14 6.92 19.14
N ARG A 20 12.82 6.84 20.44
CA ARG A 20 13.83 6.74 21.50
C ARG A 20 14.74 5.52 21.32
N ARG A 21 14.19 4.33 20.99
CA ARG A 21 14.98 3.12 20.71
C ARG A 21 15.90 3.32 19.50
N LEU A 22 15.38 3.89 18.41
CA LEU A 22 16.20 4.17 17.22
C LEU A 22 17.33 5.15 17.51
N LEU A 23 17.13 6.13 18.39
CA LEU A 23 18.16 7.12 18.74
C LEU A 23 19.27 6.58 19.65
N VAL A 24 19.09 5.41 20.29
CA VAL A 24 20.20 4.73 21.02
C VAL A 24 21.28 4.28 20.04
N HIS A 25 20.87 3.81 18.86
CA HIS A 25 21.74 3.44 17.75
C HIS A 25 21.19 4.08 16.46
N PRO A 26 21.44 5.38 16.24
CA PRO A 26 20.81 6.13 15.16
C PRO A 26 21.00 5.44 13.79
N PRO A 27 19.92 5.31 12.99
CA PRO A 27 20.03 4.76 11.65
C PRO A 27 21.07 5.51 10.84
N ARG A 28 21.97 4.80 10.16
CA ARG A 28 23.10 5.41 9.43
C ARG A 28 22.69 6.45 8.39
N LEU A 29 21.49 6.28 7.82
CA LEU A 29 20.94 7.14 6.77
C LEU A 29 20.08 8.29 7.33
N PHE A 30 19.95 8.40 8.66
CA PHE A 30 19.24 9.51 9.29
C PHE A 30 20.16 10.71 9.49
N GLU A 31 19.76 11.87 8.97
CA GLU A 31 20.49 13.13 9.07
C GLU A 31 19.69 14.13 9.90
N PRO A 32 20.07 14.43 11.16
CA PRO A 32 19.32 15.33 12.05
C PRO A 32 19.02 16.71 11.44
N SER A 33 19.99 17.32 10.76
CA SER A 33 19.85 18.65 10.17
C SER A 33 18.78 18.73 9.07
N SER A 34 18.37 17.59 8.52
CA SER A 34 17.43 17.52 7.41
C SER A 34 15.96 17.56 7.82
N VAL A 35 15.65 17.46 9.12
CA VAL A 35 14.26 17.36 9.62
C VAL A 35 13.42 18.61 9.32
N ALA A 36 14.05 19.72 8.93
CA ALA A 36 13.37 20.92 8.46
C ALA A 36 12.55 20.69 7.18
N ASP A 37 12.97 19.74 6.33
CA ASP A 37 12.35 19.44 5.05
C ASP A 37 11.66 18.05 5.04
N PRO A 38 10.60 17.86 4.23
CA PRO A 38 9.99 16.54 4.03
C PRO A 38 10.99 15.49 3.51
N CYS A 39 10.83 14.24 3.94
CA CYS A 39 11.57 13.13 3.35
C CYS A 39 10.82 12.61 2.11
N ASP A 40 10.98 13.31 0.99
CA ASP A 40 10.27 12.99 -0.24
C ASP A 40 10.77 11.70 -0.94
N ARG A 41 10.09 11.33 -2.02
CA ARG A 41 10.43 10.17 -2.85
C ARG A 41 11.85 10.23 -3.41
N SER A 42 12.31 11.42 -3.82
CA SER A 42 13.64 11.59 -4.40
C SER A 42 14.73 11.23 -3.38
N ARG A 43 14.55 11.70 -2.14
CA ARG A 43 15.43 11.41 -1.03
C ARG A 43 15.42 9.93 -0.65
N ILE A 44 14.24 9.31 -0.58
CA ILE A 44 14.12 7.86 -0.32
C ILE A 44 14.85 7.06 -1.40
N ARG A 45 14.67 7.42 -2.68
CA ARG A 45 15.36 6.78 -3.80
C ARG A 45 16.88 6.96 -3.72
N ALA A 46 17.36 8.14 -3.33
CA ALA A 46 18.78 8.39 -3.12
C ALA A 46 19.35 7.52 -1.99
N MET A 47 18.64 7.39 -0.86
CA MET A 47 19.03 6.51 0.25
C MET A 47 19.13 5.04 -0.19
N LEU A 48 18.16 4.57 -0.99
CA LEU A 48 18.18 3.21 -1.55
C LEU A 48 19.30 2.99 -2.58
N GLY A 49 19.68 4.05 -3.31
CA GLY A 49 20.75 4.00 -4.31
C GLY A 49 22.16 4.14 -3.73
N ALA A 50 22.30 4.70 -2.52
CA ALA A 50 23.58 4.95 -1.88
C ALA A 50 24.31 3.66 -1.45
N VAL A 51 23.62 2.52 -1.37
CA VAL A 51 24.20 1.24 -0.97
C VAL A 51 24.02 0.21 -2.07
N THR A 52 25.14 -0.33 -2.58
CA THR A 52 25.11 -1.45 -3.52
C THR A 52 24.86 -2.76 -2.78
N ALA A 53 23.78 -3.45 -3.11
CA ALA A 53 23.50 -4.78 -2.58
C ALA A 53 24.02 -5.85 -3.54
N SER A 54 24.93 -6.69 -3.07
CA SER A 54 25.49 -7.85 -3.81
C SER A 54 24.63 -9.11 -3.70
N ASP A 55 23.81 -9.20 -2.65
CA ASP A 55 23.04 -10.37 -2.29
C ASP A 55 21.74 -9.99 -1.55
N GLN A 56 20.85 -10.98 -1.39
CA GLN A 56 19.53 -10.79 -0.78
C GLN A 56 19.60 -10.30 0.67
N HIS A 57 20.60 -10.75 1.43
CA HIS A 57 20.76 -10.38 2.83
C HIS A 57 21.13 -8.90 2.96
N THR A 58 22.11 -8.45 2.18
CA THR A 58 22.55 -7.06 2.13
C THR A 58 21.42 -6.15 1.63
N LEU A 59 20.68 -6.57 0.60
CA LEU A 59 19.50 -5.85 0.10
C LEU A 59 18.47 -5.66 1.21
N ALA A 60 18.06 -6.74 1.88
CA ALA A 60 17.04 -6.68 2.92
C ALA A 60 17.48 -5.80 4.11
N ARG A 61 18.77 -5.83 4.47
CA ARG A 61 19.34 -4.94 5.51
C ARG A 61 19.27 -3.46 5.10
N VAL A 62 19.62 -3.12 3.85
CA VAL A 62 19.53 -1.75 3.33
C VAL A 62 18.10 -1.24 3.39
N LEU A 63 17.13 -2.05 2.94
CA LEU A 63 15.71 -1.67 2.98
C LEU A 63 15.24 -1.36 4.41
N ARG A 64 15.68 -2.14 5.41
CA ARG A 64 15.35 -1.90 6.83
C ARG A 64 15.99 -0.61 7.35
N GLN A 65 17.25 -0.35 7.01
CA GLN A 65 17.93 0.89 7.41
C GLN A 65 17.26 2.13 6.81
N VAL A 66 16.82 2.06 5.55
CA VAL A 66 16.04 3.13 4.92
C VAL A 66 14.70 3.31 5.63
N ARG A 67 13.94 2.24 5.91
CA ARG A 67 12.67 2.33 6.67
C ARG A 67 12.88 3.03 8.00
N GLN A 68 13.88 2.61 8.79
CA GLN A 68 14.16 3.19 10.10
C GLN A 68 14.49 4.68 10.00
N ALA A 69 15.35 5.08 9.05
CA ALA A 69 15.72 6.49 8.87
C ALA A 69 14.51 7.34 8.46
N VAL A 70 13.71 6.87 7.50
CA VAL A 70 12.53 7.56 7.00
C VAL A 70 11.45 7.66 8.08
N LEU A 71 11.15 6.58 8.81
CA LEU A 71 10.16 6.63 9.88
C LEU A 71 10.61 7.53 11.03
N LEU A 72 11.88 7.51 11.43
CA LEU A 72 12.39 8.43 12.45
C LEU A 72 12.21 9.89 12.00
N HIS A 73 12.54 10.20 10.75
CA HIS A 73 12.34 11.52 10.15
C HIS A 73 10.86 11.93 10.15
N THR A 74 9.97 11.05 9.70
CA THR A 74 8.52 11.26 9.70
C THR A 74 7.98 11.49 11.12
N ILE A 75 8.40 10.69 12.10
CA ILE A 75 8.00 10.84 13.51
C ILE A 75 8.40 12.21 14.06
N VAL A 76 9.65 12.62 13.83
CA VAL A 76 10.15 13.92 14.31
C VAL A 76 9.31 15.05 13.72
N ARG A 77 9.05 15.02 12.41
CA ARG A 77 8.26 16.09 11.76
C ARG A 77 6.81 16.10 12.22
N ASP A 78 6.17 14.94 12.23
CA ASP A 78 4.74 14.82 12.51
C ASP A 78 4.40 15.12 13.98
N LEU A 79 5.18 14.63 14.94
CA LEU A 79 4.96 14.93 16.38
C LEU A 79 5.27 16.38 16.77
N ASN A 80 6.04 17.09 15.96
CA ASN A 80 6.32 18.51 16.13
C ASN A 80 5.40 19.43 15.30
N GLY A 81 4.41 18.87 14.58
CA GLY A 81 3.48 19.64 13.76
C GLY A 81 4.09 20.23 12.48
N LEU A 82 5.24 19.71 12.05
CA LEU A 82 5.94 20.14 10.83
C LEU A 82 5.44 19.41 9.58
N ALA A 83 4.76 18.26 9.75
CA ALA A 83 4.20 17.48 8.66
C ALA A 83 2.66 17.52 8.69
N THR A 84 2.06 17.59 7.51
CA THR A 84 0.61 17.37 7.35
C THR A 84 0.30 15.89 7.21
N LEU A 85 -0.96 15.49 7.39
CA LEU A 85 -1.39 14.11 7.13
C LEU A 85 -1.05 13.65 5.70
N ALA A 86 -1.20 14.55 4.71
CA ALA A 86 -0.85 14.27 3.32
C ALA A 86 0.65 13.99 3.16
N GLU A 87 1.51 14.80 3.80
CA GLU A 87 2.96 14.57 3.78
C GLU A 87 3.34 13.20 4.38
N VAL A 88 2.71 12.81 5.50
CA VAL A 88 2.95 11.49 6.10
C VAL A 88 2.52 10.37 5.16
N PHE A 89 1.33 10.46 4.57
CA PHE A 89 0.85 9.47 3.59
C PHE A 89 1.77 9.37 2.38
N ASP A 90 2.18 10.51 1.81
CA ASP A 90 3.06 10.57 0.66
C ASP A 90 4.43 9.96 0.98
N THR A 91 5.00 10.28 2.14
CA THR A 91 6.29 9.77 2.59
C THR A 91 6.26 8.25 2.80
N VAL A 92 5.28 7.73 3.54
CA VAL A 92 5.19 6.30 3.84
C VAL A 92 4.82 5.49 2.58
N THR A 93 3.96 6.06 1.72
CA THR A 93 3.66 5.46 0.42
C THR A 93 4.89 5.42 -0.48
N ALA A 94 5.64 6.51 -0.58
CA ALA A 94 6.88 6.54 -1.34
C ALA A 94 7.91 5.53 -0.79
N LEU A 95 8.03 5.41 0.53
CA LEU A 95 8.89 4.40 1.16
C LEU A 95 8.52 2.99 0.73
N ALA A 96 7.24 2.63 0.79
CA ALA A 96 6.76 1.32 0.38
C ALA A 96 7.03 1.05 -1.12
N GLU A 97 6.68 2.01 -1.97
CA GLU A 97 6.82 1.85 -3.42
C GLU A 97 8.27 1.79 -3.90
N GLU A 98 9.14 2.67 -3.39
CA GLU A 98 10.55 2.68 -3.77
C GLU A 98 11.26 1.44 -3.22
N SER A 99 10.88 0.97 -2.03
CA SER A 99 11.40 -0.29 -1.47
C SER A 99 10.99 -1.49 -2.31
N LEU A 100 9.70 -1.59 -2.70
CA LEU A 100 9.19 -2.65 -3.58
C LEU A 100 9.90 -2.62 -4.94
N GLN A 101 10.02 -1.45 -5.56
CA GLN A 101 10.70 -1.31 -6.86
C GLN A 101 12.19 -1.61 -6.78
N CYS A 102 12.87 -1.19 -5.71
CA CYS A 102 14.29 -1.48 -5.49
C CYS A 102 14.50 -3.00 -5.32
N ALA A 103 13.70 -3.64 -4.47
CA ALA A 103 13.78 -5.06 -4.20
C ALA A 103 13.49 -5.89 -5.46
N SER A 104 12.38 -5.59 -6.15
CA SER A 104 12.00 -6.30 -7.39
C SER A 104 13.10 -6.24 -8.44
N ARG A 105 13.71 -5.07 -8.69
CA ARG A 105 14.79 -4.92 -9.69
C ARG A 105 16.00 -5.78 -9.38
N HIS A 106 16.47 -5.80 -8.14
CA HIS A 106 17.64 -6.60 -7.74
C HIS A 106 17.35 -8.10 -7.81
N LEU A 107 16.23 -8.53 -7.21
CA LEU A 107 15.83 -9.92 -7.15
C LEU A 107 15.56 -10.51 -8.53
N GLU A 108 14.87 -9.75 -9.39
CA GLU A 108 14.65 -10.14 -10.78
C GLU A 108 15.97 -10.24 -11.55
N GLY A 109 16.89 -9.29 -11.37
CA GLY A 109 18.22 -9.33 -11.96
C GLY A 109 18.99 -10.61 -11.60
N TRP A 110 18.99 -11.01 -10.33
CA TRP A 110 19.65 -12.24 -9.88
C TRP A 110 18.97 -13.51 -10.40
N LEU A 111 17.63 -13.55 -10.44
CA LEU A 111 16.92 -14.69 -11.02
C LEU A 111 17.19 -14.82 -12.53
N ARG A 112 17.27 -13.70 -13.26
CA ARG A 112 17.62 -13.69 -14.69
C ARG A 112 19.01 -14.26 -14.97
N GLN A 113 19.98 -14.09 -14.06
CA GLN A 113 21.29 -14.73 -14.20
C GLN A 113 21.22 -16.26 -14.16
N SER A 114 20.24 -16.82 -13.44
CA SER A 114 20.10 -18.28 -13.29
C SER A 114 19.18 -18.91 -14.35
N PHE A 115 18.10 -18.23 -14.70
CA PHE A 115 17.02 -18.80 -15.53
C PHE A 115 16.84 -18.08 -16.87
N GLY A 116 17.50 -16.95 -17.10
CA GLY A 116 17.24 -16.06 -18.23
C GLY A 116 16.05 -15.14 -18.00
N THR A 117 15.70 -14.38 -19.02
CA THR A 117 14.61 -13.41 -19.02
C THR A 117 13.28 -14.08 -19.35
N PRO A 118 12.20 -13.88 -18.56
CA PRO A 118 10.85 -14.31 -18.93
C PRO A 118 10.43 -13.72 -20.27
N ARG A 119 9.93 -14.54 -21.20
CA ARG A 119 9.49 -14.12 -22.53
C ARG A 119 8.00 -14.39 -22.71
N ALA A 120 7.29 -13.44 -23.33
CA ALA A 120 5.92 -13.63 -23.78
C ALA A 120 5.85 -14.72 -24.85
N VAL A 121 4.90 -15.66 -24.73
CA VAL A 121 4.72 -16.72 -25.73
C VAL A 121 4.30 -16.16 -27.10
N SER A 122 3.53 -15.07 -27.13
CA SER A 122 3.02 -14.44 -28.35
C SER A 122 4.08 -13.70 -29.17
N SER A 123 5.00 -13.00 -28.51
CA SER A 123 5.87 -12.00 -29.14
C SER A 123 7.36 -12.17 -28.86
N GLY A 124 7.73 -13.00 -27.89
CA GLY A 124 9.11 -13.11 -27.42
C GLY A 124 9.64 -11.83 -26.73
N LEU A 125 8.77 -10.86 -26.42
CA LEU A 125 9.16 -9.67 -25.67
C LEU A 125 9.45 -10.02 -24.20
N PRO A 126 10.41 -9.33 -23.56
CA PRO A 126 10.72 -9.56 -22.16
C PRO A 126 9.55 -9.13 -21.28
N LEU A 127 9.22 -9.95 -20.29
CA LEU A 127 8.20 -9.67 -19.30
C LEU A 127 8.83 -9.25 -17.97
N SER A 128 8.03 -8.60 -17.13
CA SER A 128 8.43 -8.18 -15.79
C SER A 128 7.26 -8.35 -14.83
N LEU A 129 7.58 -8.47 -13.54
CA LEU A 129 6.58 -8.58 -12.50
C LEU A 129 5.80 -7.26 -12.38
N VAL A 130 4.48 -7.36 -12.33
CA VAL A 130 3.58 -6.24 -12.10
C VAL A 130 3.07 -6.31 -10.67
N VAL A 131 3.48 -5.34 -9.87
CA VAL A 131 3.09 -5.23 -8.46
C VAL A 131 1.87 -4.31 -8.37
N VAL A 132 0.74 -4.83 -7.92
CA VAL A 132 -0.48 -4.04 -7.69
C VAL A 132 -0.62 -3.79 -6.19
N GLY A 133 -0.56 -2.53 -5.80
CA GLY A 133 -0.88 -2.09 -4.45
C GLY A 133 -2.39 -2.02 -4.26
N MET A 134 -2.87 -2.65 -3.20
CA MET A 134 -4.28 -2.67 -2.81
C MET A 134 -4.51 -1.78 -1.58
N GLY A 135 -5.77 -1.61 -1.19
CA GLY A 135 -6.13 -0.93 0.06
C GLY A 135 -5.46 0.44 0.21
N LYS A 136 -4.79 0.65 1.34
CA LYS A 136 -4.11 1.92 1.67
C LYS A 136 -2.94 2.24 0.74
N LEU A 137 -2.17 1.23 0.32
CA LEU A 137 -1.05 1.43 -0.61
C LEU A 137 -1.57 1.86 -1.98
N GLY A 138 -2.58 1.16 -2.50
CA GLY A 138 -3.24 1.52 -3.75
C GLY A 138 -3.88 2.91 -3.72
N GLY A 139 -4.51 3.24 -2.58
CA GLY A 139 -5.10 4.54 -2.28
C GLY A 139 -4.13 5.67 -1.95
N GLN A 140 -2.82 5.41 -1.92
CA GLN A 140 -1.77 6.37 -1.53
C GLN A 140 -2.03 7.02 -0.16
N GLU A 141 -2.50 6.21 0.77
CA GLU A 141 -2.89 6.60 2.11
C GLU A 141 -2.36 5.59 3.12
N LEU A 142 -1.09 5.18 3.02
CA LEU A 142 -0.48 4.30 4.02
C LEU A 142 -0.29 5.03 5.35
N ASN A 143 -0.69 4.38 6.45
CA ASN A 143 -0.26 4.81 7.79
C ASN A 143 1.14 4.28 8.09
N VAL A 144 1.77 4.90 9.07
CA VAL A 144 3.15 4.66 9.53
C VAL A 144 3.44 3.22 9.98
N SER A 145 2.44 2.48 10.47
CA SER A 145 2.56 1.04 10.78
C SER A 145 1.46 0.22 10.10
N SER A 146 1.36 0.34 8.77
CA SER A 146 0.45 -0.45 7.94
C SER A 146 1.11 -1.70 7.34
N ASP A 147 0.27 -2.68 7.00
CA ASP A 147 0.63 -3.73 6.07
C ASP A 147 0.62 -3.17 4.64
N VAL A 148 1.39 -3.78 3.74
CA VAL A 148 1.29 -3.55 2.30
C VAL A 148 0.47 -4.68 1.68
N ASP A 149 -0.75 -4.35 1.28
CA ASP A 149 -1.65 -5.27 0.60
C ASP A 149 -1.25 -5.35 -0.89
N LEU A 150 -0.88 -6.54 -1.37
CA LEU A 150 -0.35 -6.72 -2.73
C LEU A 150 -1.10 -7.80 -3.52
N VAL A 151 -1.23 -7.57 -4.83
CA VAL A 151 -1.50 -8.59 -5.84
C VAL A 151 -0.36 -8.56 -6.85
N LEU A 152 0.22 -9.73 -7.14
CA LEU A 152 1.37 -9.85 -8.03
C LEU A 152 0.94 -10.51 -9.33
N LEU A 153 1.19 -9.84 -10.43
CA LEU A 153 0.75 -10.26 -11.75
C LEU A 153 1.92 -10.30 -12.72
N TYR A 154 1.72 -10.96 -13.85
CA TYR A 154 2.59 -10.84 -15.02
C TYR A 154 1.74 -10.83 -16.29
N PRO A 155 2.21 -10.20 -17.38
CA PRO A 155 1.33 -9.96 -18.53
C PRO A 155 0.86 -11.25 -19.24
N GLU A 156 1.74 -12.23 -19.41
CA GLU A 156 1.48 -13.37 -20.29
C GLU A 156 2.27 -14.62 -19.89
N GLU A 157 1.71 -15.80 -20.18
CA GLU A 157 2.42 -17.07 -20.07
C GLU A 157 3.61 -17.17 -21.04
N GLY A 158 4.48 -18.15 -20.79
CA GLY A 158 5.68 -18.37 -21.60
C GLY A 158 6.79 -19.01 -20.77
N HIS A 159 8.01 -18.86 -21.26
CA HIS A 159 9.20 -19.47 -20.65
C HIS A 159 10.34 -18.46 -20.58
N THR A 160 11.29 -18.69 -19.69
CA THR A 160 12.54 -17.95 -19.63
C THR A 160 13.51 -18.39 -20.74
N ASP A 161 14.33 -17.48 -21.24
CA ASP A 161 15.25 -17.71 -22.37
C ASP A 161 16.67 -18.17 -21.97
N GLY A 162 16.88 -18.57 -20.71
CA GLY A 162 18.18 -19.00 -20.20
C GLY A 162 18.47 -20.47 -20.43
N THR A 163 19.70 -20.89 -20.12
CA THR A 163 20.16 -22.28 -20.25
C THR A 163 19.33 -23.26 -19.41
N ARG A 164 18.86 -22.80 -18.24
CA ARG A 164 17.87 -23.48 -17.42
C ARG A 164 16.51 -22.78 -17.58
N SER A 165 15.85 -23.03 -18.71
CA SER A 165 14.53 -22.49 -19.00
C SER A 165 13.48 -23.06 -18.01
N ILE A 166 12.61 -22.18 -17.51
CA ILE A 166 11.46 -22.52 -16.66
C ILE A 166 10.23 -21.73 -17.13
N GLU A 167 9.04 -22.19 -16.73
CA GLU A 167 7.80 -21.46 -17.00
C GLU A 167 7.82 -20.06 -16.34
N ASN A 168 7.18 -19.08 -16.99
CA ASN A 168 7.05 -17.73 -16.45
C ASN A 168 6.36 -17.73 -15.08
N GLN A 169 5.32 -18.56 -14.89
CA GLN A 169 4.63 -18.71 -13.61
C GLN A 169 5.59 -19.13 -12.48
N ASP A 170 6.48 -20.08 -12.75
CA ASP A 170 7.49 -20.53 -11.80
C ASP A 170 8.54 -19.45 -11.51
N PHE A 171 8.98 -18.72 -12.54
CA PHE A 171 9.92 -17.61 -12.38
C PHE A 171 9.32 -16.51 -11.49
N PHE A 172 8.11 -16.05 -11.81
CA PHE A 172 7.46 -14.97 -11.06
C PHE A 172 7.02 -15.41 -9.66
N THR A 173 6.63 -16.67 -9.46
CA THR A 173 6.35 -17.22 -8.13
C THR A 173 7.62 -17.22 -7.25
N ARG A 174 8.80 -17.55 -7.81
CA ARG A 174 10.08 -17.46 -7.08
C ARG A 174 10.43 -16.01 -6.74
N LEU A 175 10.29 -15.10 -7.69
CA LEU A 175 10.51 -13.67 -7.47
C LEU A 175 9.59 -13.11 -6.38
N ALA A 176 8.29 -13.46 -6.41
CA ALA A 176 7.32 -13.08 -5.41
C ALA A 176 7.71 -13.53 -4.00
N ARG A 177 8.14 -14.79 -3.83
CA ARG A 177 8.60 -15.31 -2.53
C ARG A 177 9.82 -14.55 -2.01
N GLN A 178 10.80 -14.29 -2.87
CA GLN A 178 11.99 -13.51 -2.49
C GLN A 178 11.64 -12.06 -2.13
N LEU A 179 10.73 -11.44 -2.88
CA LEU A 179 10.25 -10.08 -2.61
C LEU A 179 9.55 -10.00 -1.26
N ILE A 180 8.61 -10.92 -0.99
CA ILE A 180 7.92 -11.00 0.30
C ILE A 180 8.93 -11.20 1.43
N GLY A 181 9.90 -12.11 1.27
CA GLY A 181 10.95 -12.34 2.27
C GLY A 181 11.78 -11.09 2.57
N ALA A 182 12.25 -10.40 1.52
CA ALA A 182 13.06 -9.20 1.67
C ALA A 182 12.36 -8.06 2.42
N LEU A 183 11.02 -7.99 2.33
CA LEU A 183 10.23 -6.96 3.02
C LEU A 183 9.75 -7.39 4.40
N ALA A 184 9.23 -8.61 4.54
CA ALA A 184 8.44 -9.05 5.68
C ALA A 184 9.23 -9.79 6.75
N GLU A 185 10.39 -10.37 6.42
CA GLU A 185 11.19 -11.11 7.38
C GLU A 185 11.61 -10.20 8.55
N TYR A 186 11.44 -10.70 9.77
CA TYR A 186 11.82 -9.98 10.98
C TYR A 186 13.24 -10.38 11.40
N THR A 187 14.12 -9.40 11.51
CA THR A 187 15.53 -9.57 11.90
C THR A 187 15.84 -8.69 13.11
N GLU A 188 17.10 -8.65 13.56
CA GLU A 188 17.54 -7.70 14.59
C GLU A 188 17.31 -6.23 14.20
N ASP A 189 17.38 -5.92 12.90
CA ASP A 189 17.08 -4.61 12.32
C ASP A 189 15.56 -4.39 12.11
N GLY A 190 14.71 -5.30 12.58
CA GLY A 190 13.27 -5.29 12.37
C GLY A 190 12.86 -5.83 11.00
N HIS A 191 11.84 -5.23 10.39
CA HIS A 191 11.28 -5.59 9.07
C HIS A 191 11.04 -4.32 8.24
N VAL A 192 10.86 -4.45 6.92
CA VAL A 192 10.61 -3.30 6.02
C VAL A 192 9.12 -2.98 5.96
N PHE A 193 8.27 -3.97 5.70
CA PHE A 193 6.81 -3.90 5.77
C PHE A 193 6.26 -5.30 5.98
N ARG A 194 5.18 -5.43 6.75
CA ARG A 194 4.36 -6.64 6.69
C ARG A 194 3.65 -6.67 5.35
N VAL A 195 3.65 -7.83 4.69
CA VAL A 195 3.05 -8.01 3.38
C VAL A 195 1.79 -8.85 3.53
N ASP A 196 0.66 -8.34 3.05
CA ASP A 196 -0.61 -9.06 3.02
C ASP A 196 -0.97 -9.42 1.57
N MET A 197 -1.15 -10.72 1.32
CA MET A 197 -1.45 -11.27 0.00
C MET A 197 -2.91 -11.76 -0.10
N ARG A 198 -3.76 -11.55 0.91
CA ARG A 198 -5.10 -12.15 1.01
C ARG A 198 -6.11 -11.60 0.00
N LEU A 199 -5.84 -10.42 -0.57
CA LEU A 199 -6.70 -9.79 -1.58
C LEU A 199 -6.46 -10.31 -3.01
N ARG A 200 -5.52 -11.24 -3.21
CA ARG A 200 -5.30 -11.88 -4.51
C ARG A 200 -6.46 -12.85 -4.86
N PRO A 201 -6.69 -13.15 -6.15
CA PRO A 201 -7.64 -14.17 -6.57
C PRO A 201 -7.49 -15.48 -5.79
N TYR A 202 -8.61 -16.06 -5.38
CA TYR A 202 -8.69 -17.26 -4.52
C TYR A 202 -8.12 -17.12 -3.10
N GLY A 203 -7.73 -15.90 -2.68
CA GLY A 203 -7.22 -15.61 -1.34
C GLY A 203 -5.98 -16.46 -1.00
N ASP A 204 -5.91 -16.96 0.24
CA ASP A 204 -4.77 -17.73 0.73
C ASP A 204 -4.52 -19.05 -0.02
N SER A 205 -5.55 -19.63 -0.61
CA SER A 205 -5.45 -20.85 -1.42
C SER A 205 -5.02 -20.59 -2.86
N GLY A 206 -4.96 -19.33 -3.29
CA GLY A 206 -4.57 -18.93 -4.64
C GLY A 206 -3.07 -18.93 -4.88
N PRO A 207 -2.63 -18.99 -6.14
CA PRO A 207 -1.24 -18.84 -6.49
C PRO A 207 -0.71 -17.46 -6.05
N LEU A 208 0.59 -17.35 -5.75
CA LEU A 208 1.20 -16.08 -5.35
C LEU A 208 1.25 -15.07 -6.50
N THR A 209 1.39 -15.58 -7.73
CA THR A 209 1.39 -14.80 -8.97
C THR A 209 0.36 -15.36 -9.96
N MET A 210 -0.14 -14.49 -10.84
CA MET A 210 -1.14 -14.86 -11.83
C MET A 210 -0.95 -14.04 -13.12
N SER A 211 -1.18 -14.66 -14.29
CA SER A 211 -1.22 -13.94 -15.56
C SER A 211 -2.44 -13.03 -15.68
N TYR A 212 -2.40 -12.07 -16.61
CA TYR A 212 -3.56 -11.23 -16.89
C TYR A 212 -4.77 -12.03 -17.36
N ASP A 213 -4.58 -13.02 -18.23
CA ASP A 213 -5.67 -13.88 -18.73
C ASP A 213 -6.34 -14.66 -17.58
N ALA A 214 -5.55 -15.22 -16.67
CA ALA A 214 -6.09 -15.92 -15.50
C ALA A 214 -6.82 -14.97 -14.53
N LEU A 215 -6.31 -13.74 -14.35
CA LEU A 215 -7.01 -12.72 -13.56
C LEU A 215 -8.34 -12.34 -14.20
N GLU A 216 -8.36 -12.09 -15.51
CA GLU A 216 -9.58 -11.75 -16.25
C GLU A 216 -10.63 -12.86 -16.10
N ALA A 217 -10.24 -14.11 -16.36
CA ALA A 217 -11.11 -15.27 -16.21
C ALA A 217 -11.69 -15.36 -14.78
N TYR A 218 -10.87 -15.14 -13.76
CA TYR A 218 -11.32 -15.13 -12.36
C TYR A 218 -12.32 -14.00 -12.09
N LEU A 219 -12.00 -12.76 -12.45
CA LEU A 219 -12.86 -11.61 -12.17
C LEU A 219 -14.21 -11.70 -12.89
N GLN A 220 -14.25 -12.31 -14.09
CA GLN A 220 -15.48 -12.52 -14.84
C GLN A 220 -16.36 -13.63 -14.24
N THR A 221 -15.76 -14.74 -13.79
CA THR A 221 -16.51 -15.95 -13.43
C THR A 221 -16.75 -16.12 -11.93
N GLN A 222 -15.80 -15.68 -11.10
CA GLN A 222 -15.79 -15.95 -9.65
C GLN A 222 -15.68 -14.69 -8.79
N GLY A 223 -15.40 -13.54 -9.39
CA GLY A 223 -15.21 -12.28 -8.69
C GLY A 223 -16.43 -11.85 -7.87
N ARG A 224 -16.24 -11.75 -6.56
CA ARG A 224 -17.26 -11.45 -5.55
C ARG A 224 -17.48 -9.95 -5.38
N GLU A 225 -18.63 -9.60 -4.81
CA GLU A 225 -19.04 -8.21 -4.60
C GLU A 225 -18.10 -7.45 -3.65
N TRP A 226 -17.58 -8.12 -2.60
CA TRP A 226 -16.60 -7.51 -1.70
C TRP A 226 -15.24 -7.30 -2.40
N GLU A 227 -14.89 -8.11 -3.39
CA GLU A 227 -13.65 -7.91 -4.16
C GLU A 227 -13.75 -6.64 -4.99
N ARG A 228 -14.92 -6.31 -5.54
CA ARG A 228 -15.13 -5.02 -6.23
C ARG A 228 -14.79 -3.86 -5.30
N TYR A 229 -15.23 -3.92 -4.04
CA TYR A 229 -14.89 -2.94 -3.03
C TYR A 229 -13.38 -2.84 -2.78
N ALA A 230 -12.67 -3.96 -2.67
CA ALA A 230 -11.21 -3.97 -2.50
C ALA A 230 -10.47 -3.39 -3.72
N TRP A 231 -10.91 -3.73 -4.93
CA TRP A 231 -10.29 -3.31 -6.19
C TRP A 231 -10.52 -1.83 -6.53
N VAL A 232 -11.43 -1.10 -5.84
CA VAL A 232 -11.59 0.37 -5.99
C VAL A 232 -10.26 1.10 -5.78
N LYS A 233 -9.43 0.63 -4.84
CA LYS A 233 -8.15 1.25 -4.51
C LYS A 233 -6.97 0.68 -5.30
N ALA A 234 -7.16 -0.40 -6.06
CA ALA A 234 -6.07 -1.12 -6.72
C ALA A 234 -5.30 -0.25 -7.71
N ARG A 235 -3.97 -0.25 -7.61
CA ARG A 235 -3.09 0.56 -8.47
C ARG A 235 -1.76 -0.14 -8.70
N VAL A 236 -1.26 -0.09 -9.94
CA VAL A 236 0.10 -0.57 -10.24
C VAL A 236 1.13 0.32 -9.54
N ILE A 237 2.09 -0.31 -8.87
CA ILE A 237 3.23 0.35 -8.24
C ILE A 237 4.35 0.49 -9.27
N GLY A 238 4.78 1.73 -9.53
CA GLY A 238 5.79 2.05 -10.52
C GLY A 238 5.45 3.31 -11.34
N ALA A 239 6.41 3.78 -12.13
CA ALA A 239 6.30 5.06 -12.85
C ALA A 239 5.46 4.99 -14.13
N SER A 240 5.08 3.80 -14.60
CA SER A 240 4.40 3.64 -15.89
C SER A 240 2.93 3.29 -15.69
N PRO A 241 1.99 4.06 -16.28
CA PRO A 241 0.61 3.63 -16.43
C PRO A 241 0.56 2.23 -17.02
N CYS A 242 -0.38 1.41 -16.56
CA CYS A 242 -0.63 0.09 -17.12
C CYS A 242 -2.05 0.03 -17.67
N PRO A 243 -2.30 0.60 -18.88
CA PRO A 243 -3.64 0.64 -19.46
C PRO A 243 -4.27 -0.75 -19.59
N THR A 244 -3.45 -1.78 -19.84
CA THR A 244 -3.90 -3.17 -19.92
C THR A 244 -4.60 -3.61 -18.64
N LEU A 245 -3.98 -3.39 -17.47
CA LEU A 245 -4.60 -3.75 -16.20
C LEU A 245 -5.81 -2.85 -15.91
N ASP A 246 -5.72 -1.54 -16.15
CA ASP A 246 -6.85 -0.63 -15.94
C ASP A 246 -8.08 -1.03 -16.76
N ASN A 247 -7.89 -1.46 -18.01
CA ASN A 247 -8.95 -1.96 -18.90
C ASN A 247 -9.55 -3.28 -18.41
N LEU A 248 -8.75 -4.14 -17.77
CA LEU A 248 -9.19 -5.41 -17.21
C LEU A 248 -10.01 -5.19 -15.93
N ILE A 249 -9.54 -4.34 -15.01
CA ILE A 249 -10.17 -4.15 -13.69
C ILE A 249 -11.38 -3.20 -13.74
N THR A 250 -11.38 -2.19 -14.62
CA THR A 250 -12.41 -1.16 -14.63
C THR A 250 -13.82 -1.71 -14.84
N PRO A 251 -14.08 -2.63 -15.80
CA PRO A 251 -15.40 -3.25 -15.99
C PRO A 251 -15.83 -4.10 -14.78
N PHE A 252 -14.87 -4.71 -14.09
CA PHE A 252 -15.13 -5.46 -12.87
C PHE A 252 -15.46 -4.54 -11.69
N VAL A 253 -14.77 -3.42 -11.50
CA VAL A 253 -15.07 -2.54 -10.35
C VAL A 253 -16.31 -1.68 -10.60
N TYR A 254 -16.41 -1.06 -11.78
CA TYR A 254 -17.34 0.02 -12.07
C TYR A 254 -18.40 -0.39 -13.09
N ARG A 255 -19.45 -1.07 -12.63
CA ARG A 255 -20.58 -1.49 -13.48
C ARG A 255 -21.33 -0.28 -14.04
N ARG A 256 -21.62 -0.28 -15.35
CA ARG A 256 -22.47 0.77 -15.99
C ARG A 256 -23.93 0.72 -15.52
N HIS A 257 -24.41 -0.48 -15.22
CA HIS A 257 -25.76 -0.75 -14.72
C HIS A 257 -25.67 -1.48 -13.39
N LEU A 258 -26.40 -0.96 -12.40
CA LEU A 258 -26.57 -1.60 -11.11
C LEU A 258 -28.00 -2.09 -11.02
N ASP A 259 -28.14 -3.36 -10.76
CA ASP A 259 -29.41 -4.01 -10.48
C ASP A 259 -29.66 -4.05 -8.96
N TYR A 260 -30.84 -4.54 -8.58
CA TYR A 260 -31.20 -4.69 -7.17
C TYR A 260 -30.25 -5.65 -6.43
N SER A 261 -29.67 -6.64 -7.11
CA SER A 261 -28.76 -7.61 -6.51
C SER A 261 -27.43 -6.96 -6.09
N ALA A 262 -26.88 -6.06 -6.89
CA ALA A 262 -25.69 -5.29 -6.55
C ALA A 262 -25.92 -4.39 -5.32
N ILE A 263 -27.06 -3.70 -5.26
CA ILE A 263 -27.40 -2.84 -4.11
C ILE A 263 -27.60 -3.68 -2.84
N ALA A 264 -28.28 -4.81 -2.94
CA ALA A 264 -28.46 -5.74 -1.83
C ALA A 264 -27.12 -6.27 -1.31
N SER A 265 -26.17 -6.53 -2.21
CA SER A 265 -24.82 -7.00 -1.87
C SER A 265 -24.02 -5.95 -1.10
N LEU A 266 -24.09 -4.67 -1.49
CA LEU A 266 -23.47 -3.57 -0.74
C LEU A 266 -24.06 -3.43 0.68
N ARG A 267 -25.38 -3.59 0.82
CA ARG A 267 -26.05 -3.59 2.13
C ARG A 267 -25.61 -4.77 2.99
N SER A 268 -25.47 -5.95 2.40
CA SER A 268 -24.98 -7.15 3.08
C SER A 268 -23.53 -6.97 3.56
N LEU A 269 -22.65 -6.42 2.71
CA LEU A 269 -21.28 -6.09 3.08
C LEU A 269 -21.22 -5.13 4.28
N HIS A 270 -22.03 -4.06 4.25
CA HIS A 270 -22.13 -3.12 5.37
C HIS A 270 -22.59 -3.80 6.67
N ALA A 271 -23.61 -4.66 6.59
CA ALA A 271 -24.12 -5.40 7.73
C ALA A 271 -23.09 -6.37 8.32
N GLN A 272 -22.32 -7.06 7.47
CA GLN A 272 -21.23 -7.95 7.89
C GLN A 272 -20.13 -7.18 8.63
N ILE A 273 -19.73 -6.01 8.10
CA ILE A 273 -18.75 -5.14 8.76
C ILE A 273 -19.24 -4.76 10.16
N ARG A 274 -20.50 -4.32 10.30
CA ARG A 274 -21.07 -3.94 11.62
C ARG A 274 -21.20 -5.12 12.58
N ALA A 275 -21.63 -6.28 12.09
CA ALA A 275 -21.74 -7.48 12.92
C ALA A 275 -20.37 -7.93 13.47
N GLU A 276 -19.29 -7.76 12.69
CA GLU A 276 -17.94 -8.07 13.16
C GLU A 276 -17.53 -7.18 14.34
N VAL A 277 -17.89 -5.90 14.32
CA VAL A 277 -17.59 -4.92 15.38
C VAL A 277 -18.26 -5.30 16.69
N THR A 278 -19.56 -5.65 16.64
CA THR A 278 -20.30 -6.11 17.81
C THR A 278 -19.73 -7.42 18.36
N ARG A 279 -19.43 -8.38 17.48
CA ARG A 279 -18.92 -9.70 17.88
C ARG A 279 -17.55 -9.62 18.59
N ARG A 280 -16.72 -8.65 18.24
CA ARG A 280 -15.35 -8.51 18.74
C ARG A 280 -15.20 -7.44 19.83
N ASP A 281 -16.30 -6.84 20.28
CA ASP A 281 -16.34 -5.76 21.27
C ASP A 281 -15.39 -4.59 20.96
N LEU A 282 -15.36 -4.18 19.68
CA LEU A 282 -14.40 -3.19 19.17
C LEU A 282 -14.95 -1.75 19.22
N HIS A 283 -15.73 -1.42 20.25
CA HIS A 283 -16.45 -0.13 20.30
C HIS A 283 -15.51 1.06 20.47
N ASP A 284 -14.41 0.88 21.23
CA ASP A 284 -13.37 1.89 21.42
C ASP A 284 -12.29 1.88 20.32
N ASN A 285 -12.44 1.03 19.29
CA ASN A 285 -11.47 0.95 18.20
C ASN A 285 -11.68 2.07 17.18
N ILE A 286 -10.69 2.94 16.99
CA ILE A 286 -10.83 4.15 16.14
C ILE A 286 -11.03 3.83 14.65
N LYS A 287 -10.72 2.61 14.22
CA LYS A 287 -10.84 2.18 12.82
C LYS A 287 -12.11 1.39 12.58
N LEU A 288 -12.41 0.45 13.47
CA LEU A 288 -13.48 -0.54 13.31
C LEU A 288 -14.75 -0.15 14.06
N GLY A 289 -14.65 0.60 15.16
CA GLY A 289 -15.78 1.05 15.94
C GLY A 289 -16.75 1.94 15.15
N PRO A 290 -17.97 2.17 15.67
CA PRO A 290 -18.96 3.05 15.04
C PRO A 290 -18.38 4.46 14.82
N GLY A 291 -18.57 5.02 13.64
CA GLY A 291 -17.98 6.31 13.24
C GLY A 291 -16.48 6.27 12.94
N GLY A 292 -15.85 5.08 12.96
CA GLY A 292 -14.43 4.90 12.73
C GLY A 292 -13.99 5.08 11.28
N ILE A 293 -12.67 5.01 11.07
CA ILE A 293 -12.02 5.21 9.76
C ILE A 293 -12.67 4.35 8.65
N ARG A 294 -12.96 3.08 8.95
CA ARG A 294 -13.53 2.14 7.98
C ARG A 294 -14.93 2.55 7.53
N GLU A 295 -15.74 3.19 8.37
CA GLU A 295 -17.06 3.67 7.96
C GLU A 295 -16.96 4.85 6.98
N VAL A 296 -16.00 5.76 7.17
CA VAL A 296 -15.74 6.84 6.21
C VAL A 296 -15.29 6.26 4.86
N GLU A 297 -14.31 5.36 4.87
CA GLU A 297 -13.84 4.66 3.67
C GLU A 297 -15.00 3.91 2.98
N PHE A 298 -15.86 3.25 3.76
CA PHE A 298 -17.01 2.53 3.25
C PHE A 298 -18.03 3.44 2.54
N VAL A 299 -18.42 4.54 3.19
CA VAL A 299 -19.36 5.51 2.60
C VAL A 299 -18.81 6.06 1.29
N THR A 300 -17.55 6.49 1.27
CA THR A 300 -16.91 7.02 0.07
C THR A 300 -16.87 5.99 -1.06
N GLN A 301 -16.31 4.80 -0.81
CA GLN A 301 -16.17 3.76 -1.83
C GLN A 301 -17.50 3.21 -2.31
N MET A 302 -18.53 3.18 -1.46
CA MET A 302 -19.89 2.79 -1.87
C MET A 302 -20.40 3.70 -3.00
N PHE A 303 -20.25 5.02 -2.88
CA PHE A 303 -20.64 5.93 -3.96
C PHE A 303 -19.79 5.74 -5.22
N GLN A 304 -18.51 5.40 -5.08
CA GLN A 304 -17.65 5.09 -6.23
C GLN A 304 -18.12 3.84 -6.96
N LEU A 305 -18.51 2.79 -6.24
CA LEU A 305 -19.08 1.58 -6.84
C LEU A 305 -20.43 1.88 -7.51
N VAL A 306 -21.25 2.73 -6.89
CA VAL A 306 -22.59 3.05 -7.40
C VAL A 306 -22.56 3.96 -8.63
N ARG A 307 -21.66 4.94 -8.67
CA ARG A 307 -21.66 5.99 -9.70
C ARG A 307 -20.44 5.97 -10.62
N GLY A 308 -19.34 5.35 -10.21
CA GLY A 308 -18.08 5.32 -10.96
C GLY A 308 -18.21 4.68 -12.34
N GLY A 309 -19.19 3.80 -12.57
CA GLY A 309 -19.47 3.24 -13.89
C GLY A 309 -19.91 4.28 -14.93
N ARG A 310 -20.52 5.38 -14.48
CA ARG A 310 -21.03 6.49 -15.32
C ARG A 310 -20.20 7.76 -15.22
N ASP A 311 -19.48 7.92 -14.11
CA ASP A 311 -18.69 9.11 -13.83
C ASP A 311 -17.24 8.72 -13.51
N ALA A 312 -16.34 8.92 -14.46
CA ALA A 312 -14.94 8.56 -14.31
C ALA A 312 -14.22 9.40 -13.24
N ASP A 313 -14.69 10.62 -12.96
CA ASP A 313 -14.08 11.50 -11.95
C ASP A 313 -14.26 10.95 -10.53
N LEU A 314 -15.23 10.05 -10.32
CA LEU A 314 -15.43 9.34 -9.06
C LEU A 314 -14.51 8.12 -8.89
N ARG A 315 -13.64 7.80 -9.86
CA ARG A 315 -12.70 6.67 -9.79
C ARG A 315 -11.36 7.04 -9.14
N VAL A 316 -11.24 8.24 -8.58
CA VAL A 316 -10.04 8.65 -7.82
C VAL A 316 -9.86 7.76 -6.59
N ARG A 317 -8.63 7.33 -6.33
CA ARG A 317 -8.36 6.34 -5.29
C ARG A 317 -8.28 6.93 -3.88
N PRO A 318 -7.57 8.04 -3.59
CA PRO A 318 -7.44 8.55 -2.22
C PRO A 318 -8.79 8.96 -1.62
N THR A 319 -9.06 8.58 -0.37
CA THR A 319 -10.39 8.78 0.27
C THR A 319 -10.82 10.24 0.30
N LEU A 320 -9.92 11.15 0.71
CA LEU A 320 -10.21 12.59 0.74
C LEU A 320 -10.43 13.19 -0.66
N ALA A 321 -9.73 12.68 -1.68
CA ALA A 321 -9.94 13.11 -3.06
C ALA A 321 -11.30 12.63 -3.59
N ALA A 322 -11.69 11.39 -3.27
CA ALA A 322 -12.99 10.85 -3.62
C ALA A 322 -14.14 11.61 -2.93
N LEU A 323 -14.00 11.98 -1.66
CA LEU A 323 -14.95 12.85 -0.96
C LEU A 323 -15.12 14.21 -1.66
N ARG A 324 -14.02 14.86 -2.05
CA ARG A 324 -14.06 16.10 -2.85
C ARG A 324 -14.73 15.89 -4.22
N ALA A 325 -14.49 14.75 -4.87
CA ALA A 325 -15.16 14.46 -6.14
C ALA A 325 -16.68 14.28 -5.94
N LEU A 326 -17.11 13.68 -4.83
CA LEU A 326 -18.53 13.53 -4.48
C LEU A 326 -19.20 14.90 -4.21
N GLU A 327 -18.50 15.83 -3.55
CA GLU A 327 -18.93 17.22 -3.36
C GLU A 327 -19.11 17.94 -4.70
N ASN A 328 -18.07 17.93 -5.54
CA ASN A 328 -18.08 18.59 -6.85
C ASN A 328 -19.22 18.10 -7.76
N ARG A 329 -19.62 16.85 -7.60
CA ARG A 329 -20.73 16.22 -8.34
C ARG A 329 -22.09 16.32 -7.64
N ARG A 330 -22.15 17.01 -6.49
CA ARG A 330 -23.34 17.17 -5.65
C ARG A 330 -24.00 15.82 -5.32
N VAL A 331 -23.17 14.78 -5.15
CA VAL A 331 -23.60 13.44 -4.74
C VAL A 331 -23.92 13.42 -3.25
N LEU A 332 -23.12 14.15 -2.48
CA LEU A 332 -23.28 14.37 -1.05
C LEU A 332 -23.43 15.87 -0.77
N PRO A 333 -24.17 16.25 0.29
CA PRO A 333 -24.18 17.63 0.77
C PRO A 333 -22.78 18.08 1.22
N ASP A 334 -22.42 19.33 0.93
CA ASP A 334 -21.13 19.94 1.27
C ASP A 334 -20.79 19.77 2.77
N GLU A 335 -21.78 19.95 3.64
CA GLU A 335 -21.63 19.77 5.08
C GLU A 335 -21.25 18.33 5.46
N ALA A 336 -21.83 17.33 4.81
CA ALA A 336 -21.50 15.93 5.07
C ALA A 336 -20.07 15.61 4.60
N VAL A 337 -19.65 16.16 3.45
CA VAL A 337 -18.28 15.99 2.94
C VAL A 337 -17.27 16.62 3.88
N ARG A 338 -17.56 17.83 4.39
CA ARG A 338 -16.72 18.52 5.37
C ARG A 338 -16.56 17.70 6.65
N GLN A 339 -17.68 17.27 7.25
CA GLN A 339 -17.67 16.45 8.46
C GLN A 339 -16.90 15.13 8.29
N LEU A 340 -17.14 14.39 7.20
CA LEU A 340 -16.44 13.14 6.91
C LEU A 340 -14.95 13.36 6.70
N SER A 341 -14.58 14.44 6.00
CA SER A 341 -13.17 14.75 5.74
C SER A 341 -12.43 15.16 7.01
N ASP A 342 -13.05 15.95 7.88
CA ASP A 342 -12.47 16.38 9.15
C ASP A 342 -12.34 15.21 10.12
N ALA A 343 -13.37 14.36 10.23
CA ALA A 343 -13.34 13.14 11.02
C ALA A 343 -12.25 12.18 10.53
N TYR A 344 -12.13 11.98 9.21
CA TYR A 344 -11.08 11.14 8.64
C TYR A 344 -9.69 11.65 8.99
N ARG A 345 -9.42 12.96 8.84
CA ARG A 345 -8.13 13.55 9.20
C ARG A 345 -7.82 13.36 10.68
N TYR A 346 -8.79 13.63 11.55
CA TYR A 346 -8.64 13.47 12.99
C TYR A 346 -8.29 12.02 13.35
N LEU A 347 -9.08 11.05 12.88
CA LEU A 347 -8.90 9.65 13.22
C LEU A 347 -7.58 9.09 12.67
N ARG A 348 -7.16 9.47 11.46
CA ARG A 348 -5.88 9.02 10.88
C ARG A 348 -4.68 9.62 11.63
N ASN A 349 -4.76 10.89 12.03
CA ASN A 349 -3.74 11.49 12.88
C ASN A 349 -3.68 10.80 14.26
N LEU A 350 -4.83 10.50 14.87
CA LEU A 350 -4.90 9.76 16.13
C LEU A 350 -4.28 8.37 15.99
N GLU A 351 -4.60 7.65 14.91
CA GLU A 351 -4.01 6.34 14.60
C GLU A 351 -2.48 6.44 14.51
N HIS A 352 -1.94 7.45 13.84
CA HIS A 352 -0.48 7.66 13.81
C HIS A 352 0.11 7.85 15.20
N ARG A 353 -0.53 8.63 16.09
CA ARG A 353 -0.02 8.83 17.46
C ARG A 353 0.04 7.51 18.25
N LEU A 354 -0.97 6.67 18.13
CA LEU A 354 -0.98 5.35 18.77
C LEU A 354 0.14 4.46 18.21
N GLN A 355 0.29 4.44 16.88
CA GLN A 355 1.29 3.59 16.21
C GLN A 355 2.72 4.02 16.51
N TYR A 356 3.00 5.33 16.59
CA TYR A 356 4.35 5.84 16.87
C TYR A 356 4.87 5.48 18.25
N LEU A 357 4.02 5.11 19.21
CA LEU A 357 4.48 4.72 20.53
C LEU A 357 5.51 3.59 20.44
N ASP A 358 5.22 2.54 19.66
CA ASP A 358 6.06 1.35 19.56
C ASP A 358 6.28 0.80 18.15
N ASP A 359 5.85 1.52 17.10
CA ASP A 359 5.78 1.00 15.72
C ASP A 359 4.95 -0.29 15.64
N GLN A 360 3.74 -0.21 16.18
CA GLN A 360 2.79 -1.31 16.20
C GLN A 360 1.54 -0.96 15.43
N GLN A 361 0.92 -1.94 14.78
CA GLN A 361 -0.40 -1.80 14.18
C GLN A 361 -1.48 -1.85 15.26
N THR A 362 -1.57 -0.80 16.05
CA THR A 362 -2.64 -0.59 17.02
C THR A 362 -3.69 0.37 16.46
N GLN A 363 -4.94 0.16 16.89
CA GLN A 363 -6.11 1.00 16.62
C GLN A 363 -6.91 1.24 17.92
N THR A 364 -6.27 1.03 19.07
CA THR A 364 -6.83 1.14 20.43
C THR A 364 -5.82 1.78 21.35
#